data_AF-A0A3S9XB73-F1
#
_entry.id   AF-A0A3S9XB73-F1
#
_cell.length_a   1.000
_cell.length_b   1.000
_cell.length_c   1.000
_cell.angle_alpha   90.00
_cell.angle_beta   90.00
_cell.angle_gamma   90.00
#
_symmetry.space_group_name_H-M   'P 1'
#
loop_
_entity.id
_entity.type
_entity.pdbx_description
1 polymer ?
#
loop_
_entity_poly.entity_id
_entity_poly.type
_entity_poly.pdbx_seq_one_letter_code
_entity_poly.pdbx_strand_id
1 'polypeptide(L)'
;MLASKKYLVLLSALLALCLIVGGLFYYWLKLPYNYASQKRVAEKFVQLIFNNELEQAYGLILKNHFTAKDFNEFKKRAKTEIRGQDNYKILYAYPKQTNGNRLRRLIKGEKADEPKVSIEFDSGVLFRVVVCKLDNNQWKVCRFDSHAG
;
A
#
# COMPACT_ATOMS: atom_id res chain seq x y z
N MET A 1 45.30 -33.96 -11.05
CA MET A 1 45.17 -33.21 -9.78
C MET A 1 44.74 -31.75 -9.93
N LEU A 2 45.22 -30.97 -10.92
CA LEU A 2 44.79 -29.57 -11.09
C LEU A 2 43.30 -29.41 -11.45
N ALA A 3 42.72 -30.31 -12.25
CA ALA A 3 41.32 -30.25 -12.64
C ALA A 3 40.37 -30.40 -11.44
N SER A 4 40.60 -31.35 -10.52
CA SER A 4 39.72 -31.54 -9.36
C SER A 4 39.74 -30.36 -8.38
N LYS A 5 40.88 -29.65 -8.24
CA LYS A 5 40.95 -28.41 -7.46
C LYS A 5 40.08 -27.30 -8.07
N LYS A 6 40.05 -27.16 -9.39
CA LYS A 6 39.18 -26.19 -10.09
C LYS A 6 37.70 -26.50 -9.88
N TYR A 7 37.31 -27.78 -9.99
CA TYR A 7 35.93 -28.20 -9.72
C TYR A 7 35.52 -27.99 -8.26
N LEU A 8 36.42 -28.24 -7.30
CA LEU A 8 36.16 -28.00 -5.89
C LEU A 8 35.95 -26.49 -5.61
N VAL A 9 36.77 -25.62 -6.20
CA VAL A 9 36.61 -24.16 -6.09
C VAL A 9 35.30 -23.69 -6.71
N LEU A 10 34.94 -24.21 -7.89
CA LEU A 10 33.66 -23.88 -8.55
C LEU A 10 32.46 -24.35 -7.74
N LEU A 11 32.51 -25.56 -7.17
CA LEU A 11 31.45 -26.10 -6.33
C LEU A 11 31.27 -25.26 -5.05
N SER A 12 32.38 -24.90 -4.39
CA SER A 12 32.36 -24.04 -3.21
C SER A 12 31.83 -22.64 -3.52
N ALA A 13 32.22 -22.06 -4.66
CA ALA A 13 31.73 -20.77 -5.11
C ALA A 13 30.22 -20.81 -5.40
N LEU A 14 29.75 -21.88 -6.06
CA LEU A 14 28.33 -22.08 -6.33
C LEU A 14 27.54 -22.26 -5.03
N LEU A 15 28.04 -23.06 -4.09
CA LEU A 15 27.40 -23.25 -2.78
C LEU A 15 27.30 -21.93 -2.02
N ALA A 16 28.38 -21.15 -1.96
CA ALA A 16 28.39 -19.83 -1.33
C ALA A 16 27.38 -18.89 -1.99
N LEU A 17 27.30 -18.87 -3.32
CA LEU A 17 26.32 -18.09 -4.06
C LEU A 17 24.88 -18.51 -3.71
N CYS A 18 24.61 -19.81 -3.66
CA CYS A 18 23.29 -20.33 -3.26
C CYS A 18 22.89 -19.90 -1.85
N LEU A 19 23.83 -19.93 -0.89
CA LEU A 19 23.58 -19.48 0.47
C LEU A 19 23.30 -17.97 0.54
N ILE A 20 24.06 -17.15 -0.20
CA ILE A 20 23.85 -15.70 -0.27
C ILE A 20 22.49 -15.39 -0.87
N VAL A 21 22.16 -15.97 -2.03
CA VAL A 21 20.88 -15.75 -2.71
C VAL A 21 19.72 -16.25 -1.85
N GLY A 22 19.85 -17.43 -1.24
CA GLY A 22 18.85 -17.98 -0.32
C GLY A 22 18.64 -17.08 0.90
N GLY A 23 19.72 -16.55 1.49
CA GLY A 23 19.67 -15.62 2.60
C GLY A 23 18.98 -14.30 2.25
N LEU A 24 19.33 -13.70 1.10
CA LEU A 24 18.70 -12.47 0.60
C LEU A 24 17.21 -12.68 0.32
N PHE A 25 16.85 -13.81 -0.30
CA PHE A 25 15.45 -14.13 -0.56
C PHE A 25 14.66 -14.35 0.73
N TYR A 26 15.22 -15.10 1.69
CA TYR A 26 14.60 -15.31 2.99
C TYR A 26 14.38 -13.99 3.74
N TYR A 27 15.37 -13.10 3.72
CA TYR A 27 15.25 -11.76 4.29
C TYR A 27 14.13 -10.96 3.61
N TRP A 28 14.08 -10.96 2.27
CA TRP A 28 13.04 -10.29 1.51
C TRP A 28 11.63 -10.77 1.85
N LEU A 29 11.44 -12.09 2.08
CA LEU A 29 10.15 -12.66 2.48
C LEU A 29 9.64 -12.08 3.82
N LYS A 30 10.55 -11.64 4.70
CA LYS A 30 10.22 -11.07 6.02
C LYS A 30 10.01 -9.56 5.97
N LEU A 31 10.47 -8.87 4.93
CA LEU A 31 10.27 -7.43 4.81
C LEU A 31 8.78 -7.08 4.72
N PRO A 32 8.34 -5.99 5.38
CA PRO A 32 6.97 -5.50 5.30
C PRO A 32 6.66 -5.05 3.87
N TYR A 33 5.45 -5.35 3.42
CA TYR A 33 4.97 -4.89 2.14
C TYR A 33 4.53 -3.42 2.23
N ASN A 34 5.07 -2.58 1.35
CA ASN A 34 4.93 -1.12 1.44
C ASN A 34 3.62 -0.57 0.86
N TYR A 35 2.84 -1.37 0.12
CA TYR A 35 1.59 -0.91 -0.52
C TYR A 35 1.77 0.34 -1.41
N ALA A 36 2.82 0.37 -2.24
CA ALA A 36 3.22 1.57 -2.99
C ALA A 36 2.08 2.16 -3.86
N SER A 37 1.33 1.32 -4.58
CA SER A 37 0.24 1.77 -5.44
C SER A 37 -0.95 2.34 -4.65
N GLN A 38 -1.29 1.71 -3.54
CA GLN A 38 -2.38 2.10 -2.66
C GLN A 38 -2.06 3.41 -1.94
N LYS A 39 -0.83 3.53 -1.42
CA LYS A 39 -0.32 4.77 -0.83
C LYS A 39 -0.39 5.91 -1.83
N ARG A 40 0.07 5.71 -3.07
CA ARG A 40 0.02 6.75 -4.12
C ARG A 40 -1.41 7.24 -4.39
N VAL A 41 -2.39 6.36 -4.44
CA VAL A 41 -3.79 6.76 -4.66
C VAL A 41 -4.35 7.53 -3.46
N ALA A 42 -4.11 7.03 -2.25
CA ALA A 42 -4.55 7.69 -1.03
C ALA A 42 -3.88 9.07 -0.87
N GLU A 43 -2.58 9.14 -1.08
CA GLU A 43 -1.81 10.38 -1.01
C GLU A 43 -2.27 11.39 -2.05
N LYS A 44 -2.43 10.98 -3.31
CA LYS A 44 -2.97 11.87 -4.36
C LYS A 44 -4.35 12.41 -3.97
N PHE A 45 -5.22 11.58 -3.42
CA PHE A 45 -6.54 12.01 -2.96
C PHE A 45 -6.45 13.08 -1.85
N VAL A 46 -5.57 12.88 -0.87
CA VAL A 46 -5.35 13.82 0.23
C VAL A 46 -4.74 15.13 -0.26
N GLN A 47 -3.75 15.08 -1.16
CA GLN A 47 -3.16 16.27 -1.78
C GLN A 47 -4.20 17.11 -2.51
N LEU A 48 -5.05 16.47 -3.31
CA LEU A 48 -6.12 17.17 -4.03
C LEU A 48 -7.10 17.85 -3.09
N ILE A 49 -7.36 17.28 -1.90
CA ILE A 49 -8.22 17.92 -0.89
C ILE A 49 -7.54 19.14 -0.29
N PHE A 50 -6.27 19.03 0.13
CA PHE A 50 -5.54 20.17 0.70
C PHE A 50 -5.28 21.28 -0.33
N ASN A 51 -5.12 20.94 -1.60
CA ASN A 51 -5.00 21.90 -2.71
C ASN A 51 -6.35 22.48 -3.16
N ASN A 52 -7.46 22.11 -2.52
CA ASN A 52 -8.82 22.51 -2.90
C ASN A 52 -9.24 22.08 -4.33
N GLU A 53 -8.59 21.06 -4.89
CA GLU A 53 -8.88 20.44 -6.20
C GLU A 53 -9.97 19.36 -6.06
N LEU A 54 -11.12 19.74 -5.50
CA LEU A 54 -12.13 18.79 -5.01
C LEU A 54 -12.78 17.94 -6.12
N GLU A 55 -12.94 18.47 -7.34
CA GLU A 55 -13.50 17.70 -8.46
C GLU A 55 -12.61 16.52 -8.86
N GLN A 56 -11.29 16.73 -8.87
CA GLN A 56 -10.32 15.68 -9.16
C GLN A 56 -10.31 14.64 -8.03
N ALA A 57 -10.36 15.10 -6.77
CA ALA A 57 -10.46 14.21 -5.62
C ALA A 57 -11.73 13.34 -5.68
N TYR A 58 -12.87 13.93 -6.06
CA TYR A 58 -14.12 13.22 -6.30
C TYR A 58 -14.02 12.19 -7.44
N GLY A 59 -13.17 12.42 -8.44
CA GLY A 59 -12.85 11.43 -9.49
C GLY A 59 -12.24 10.14 -8.93
N LEU A 60 -11.44 10.25 -7.86
CA LEU A 60 -10.71 9.13 -7.23
C LEU A 60 -11.56 8.28 -6.29
N ILE A 61 -12.74 8.75 -5.87
CA ILE A 61 -13.61 7.98 -4.98
C ILE A 61 -14.49 6.98 -5.74
N LEU A 62 -14.81 5.88 -5.05
CA LEU A 62 -15.91 4.98 -5.37
C LEU A 62 -17.19 5.55 -4.76
N LYS A 63 -18.17 5.93 -5.58
CA LYS A 63 -19.37 6.64 -5.14
C LYS A 63 -20.24 5.70 -4.32
N ASN A 64 -20.30 5.93 -3.02
CA ASN A 64 -20.99 5.07 -2.06
C ASN A 64 -21.31 5.83 -0.77
N HIS A 65 -21.97 5.17 0.20
CA HIS A 65 -22.33 5.77 1.48
C HIS A 65 -21.14 6.13 2.39
N PHE A 66 -19.97 5.49 2.21
CA PHE A 66 -18.77 5.73 3.02
C PHE A 66 -17.88 6.86 2.48
N THR A 67 -18.22 7.41 1.31
CA THR A 67 -17.47 8.48 0.64
C THR A 67 -18.42 9.62 0.29
N ALA A 68 -19.21 9.47 -0.77
CA ALA A 68 -20.32 10.33 -1.15
C ALA A 68 -21.04 9.74 -2.37
N LYS A 69 -22.35 10.01 -2.49
CA LYS A 69 -23.15 9.71 -3.68
C LYS A 69 -23.01 10.79 -4.74
N ASP A 70 -22.91 12.05 -4.34
CA ASP A 70 -22.77 13.20 -5.23
C ASP A 70 -21.65 14.17 -4.79
N PHE A 71 -21.35 15.16 -5.63
CA PHE A 71 -20.26 16.10 -5.38
C PHE A 71 -20.51 17.05 -4.20
N ASN A 72 -21.77 17.41 -3.93
CA ASN A 72 -22.09 18.30 -2.81
C ASN A 72 -21.94 17.59 -1.47
N GLU A 73 -22.36 16.32 -1.39
CA GLU A 73 -22.08 15.45 -0.25
C GLU A 73 -20.58 15.27 -0.04
N PHE A 74 -19.82 15.04 -1.14
CA PHE A 74 -18.38 14.91 -1.09
C PHE A 74 -17.68 16.13 -0.51
N LYS A 75 -18.00 17.34 -0.98
CA LYS A 75 -17.40 18.58 -0.47
C LYS A 75 -17.61 18.75 1.04
N LYS A 76 -18.83 18.47 1.52
CA LYS A 76 -19.15 18.54 2.95
C LYS A 76 -18.31 17.55 3.73
N ARG A 77 -18.28 16.28 3.30
CA ARG A 77 -17.55 15.23 3.99
C ARG A 77 -16.03 15.46 3.96
N ALA A 78 -15.46 15.82 2.82
CA ALA A 78 -14.02 16.11 2.69
C ALA A 78 -13.58 17.19 3.70
N LYS A 79 -14.35 18.28 3.82
CA LYS A 79 -14.07 19.36 4.78
C LYS A 79 -14.15 18.90 6.24
N THR A 80 -15.07 17.98 6.55
CA THR A 80 -15.25 17.46 7.92
C THR A 80 -14.19 16.44 8.30
N GLU A 81 -13.91 15.49 7.42
CA GLU A 81 -13.09 14.31 7.71
C GLU A 81 -11.60 14.52 7.44
N ILE A 82 -11.24 15.38 6.48
CA ILE A 82 -9.85 15.67 6.13
C ILE A 82 -9.60 17.14 6.38
N ARG A 83 -8.99 17.42 7.53
CA ARG A 83 -8.71 18.76 8.05
C ARG A 83 -7.35 18.78 8.74
N GLY A 84 -6.89 19.95 9.14
CA GLY A 84 -5.59 20.13 9.79
C GLY A 84 -4.60 20.83 8.88
N GLN A 85 -3.32 20.57 9.11
CA GLN A 85 -2.20 21.15 8.38
C GLN A 85 -2.00 20.44 7.03
N ASP A 86 -1.55 21.20 6.03
CA ASP A 86 -1.26 20.72 4.67
C ASP A 86 0.02 19.86 4.58
N ASN A 87 0.86 19.88 5.62
CA ASN A 87 2.08 19.09 5.76
C ASN A 87 1.85 17.70 6.41
N TYR A 88 0.79 17.01 6.01
CA TYR A 88 0.41 15.72 6.59
C TYR A 88 1.50 14.64 6.47
N LYS A 89 1.47 13.64 7.37
CA LYS A 89 2.37 12.48 7.39
C LYS A 89 1.60 11.20 7.17
N ILE A 90 2.17 10.27 6.40
CA ILE A 90 1.66 8.89 6.31
C ILE A 90 2.26 8.10 7.48
N LEU A 91 1.42 7.53 8.33
CA LEU A 91 1.86 6.79 9.52
C LEU A 91 2.11 5.31 9.21
N TYR A 92 1.07 4.59 8.80
CA TYR A 92 1.16 3.17 8.49
C TYR A 92 0.05 2.73 7.52
N ALA A 93 0.18 1.50 7.04
CA ALA A 93 -0.83 0.84 6.20
C ALA A 93 -1.32 -0.45 6.87
N TYR A 94 -2.60 -0.75 6.70
CA TYR A 94 -3.23 -1.97 7.18
C TYR A 94 -4.03 -2.65 6.06
N PRO A 95 -4.07 -3.99 5.98
CA PRO A 95 -3.47 -4.97 6.89
C PRO A 95 -1.94 -5.00 6.84
N LYS A 96 -1.30 -5.34 7.96
CA LYS A 96 0.15 -5.56 7.97
C LYS A 96 0.46 -6.83 7.17
N GLN A 97 1.16 -6.70 6.04
CA GLN A 97 1.59 -7.82 5.21
C GLN A 97 3.11 -7.83 5.02
N THR A 98 3.65 -9.01 4.75
CA THR A 98 5.03 -9.20 4.31
C THR A 98 5.04 -9.76 2.89
N ASN A 99 6.18 -9.67 2.20
CA ASN A 99 6.32 -10.25 0.88
C ASN A 99 6.09 -11.78 0.89
N GLY A 100 6.51 -12.47 1.96
CA GLY A 100 6.30 -13.90 2.12
C GLY A 100 4.83 -14.28 2.31
N ASN A 101 4.04 -13.46 3.01
CA ASN A 101 2.60 -13.69 3.11
C ASN A 101 1.93 -13.53 1.73
N ARG A 102 2.30 -12.50 0.96
CA ARG A 102 1.79 -12.32 -0.41
C ARG A 102 2.15 -13.48 -1.33
N LEU A 103 3.39 -13.96 -1.27
CA LEU A 103 3.83 -15.13 -2.05
C LEU A 103 3.04 -16.39 -1.66
N ARG A 104 2.83 -16.63 -0.36
CA ARG A 104 2.03 -17.77 0.12
C ARG A 104 0.59 -17.72 -0.40
N ARG A 105 -0.03 -16.53 -0.44
CA ARG A 105 -1.37 -16.34 -1.02
C ARG A 105 -1.40 -16.71 -2.49
N LEU A 106 -0.43 -16.24 -3.27
CA LEU A 106 -0.30 -16.61 -4.68
C LEU A 106 -0.16 -18.12 -4.89
N ILE A 107 0.67 -18.78 -4.09
CA ILE A 107 0.85 -20.25 -4.14
C ILE A 107 -0.46 -20.99 -3.85
N LYS A 108 -1.33 -20.43 -3.00
CA LYS A 108 -2.65 -20.97 -2.67
C LYS A 108 -3.75 -20.62 -3.69
N GLY A 109 -3.42 -19.91 -4.78
CA GLY A 109 -4.41 -19.40 -5.74
C GLY A 109 -5.23 -18.21 -5.24
N GLU A 110 -4.84 -17.60 -4.12
CA GLU A 110 -5.46 -16.39 -3.59
C GLU A 110 -4.89 -15.13 -4.27
N LYS A 111 -5.64 -14.03 -4.26
CA LYS A 111 -5.14 -12.73 -4.74
C LYS A 111 -3.98 -12.27 -3.85
N ALA A 112 -2.84 -11.92 -4.48
CA ALA A 112 -1.64 -11.45 -3.79
C ALA A 112 -1.90 -10.22 -2.93
N ASP A 113 -2.60 -9.23 -3.51
CA ASP A 113 -2.96 -8.00 -2.83
C ASP A 113 -4.31 -8.17 -2.15
N GLU A 114 -4.42 -7.59 -0.97
CA GLU A 114 -5.70 -7.49 -0.28
C GLU A 114 -6.65 -6.58 -1.06
N PRO A 115 -7.95 -6.89 -1.13
CA PRO A 115 -8.90 -6.09 -1.89
C PRO A 115 -9.14 -4.70 -1.28
N LYS A 116 -8.76 -4.50 -0.01
CA LYS A 116 -8.91 -3.25 0.74
C LYS A 116 -7.65 -2.97 1.55
N VAL A 117 -7.17 -1.74 1.49
CA VAL A 117 -6.01 -1.27 2.24
C VAL A 117 -6.33 0.07 2.88
N SER A 118 -6.15 0.17 4.19
CA SER A 118 -6.27 1.40 4.97
C SER A 118 -4.91 2.07 5.06
N ILE A 119 -4.84 3.34 4.69
CA ILE A 119 -3.67 4.20 4.86
C ILE A 119 -4.00 5.24 5.91
N GLU A 120 -3.14 5.33 6.92
CA GLU A 120 -3.30 6.19 8.08
C GLU A 120 -2.49 7.48 7.91
N PHE A 121 -3.11 8.62 8.20
CA PHE A 121 -2.54 9.94 8.03
C PHE A 121 -2.64 10.78 9.31
N ASP A 122 -1.69 11.71 9.46
CA ASP A 122 -1.67 12.70 10.54
C ASP A 122 -1.37 14.08 9.96
N SER A 123 -2.33 15.01 10.08
CA SER A 123 -2.23 16.43 9.74
C SER A 123 -2.34 17.33 10.99
N GLY A 124 -2.08 16.79 12.17
CA GLY A 124 -2.55 17.33 13.46
C GLY A 124 -3.97 16.85 13.83
N VAL A 125 -4.65 16.18 12.90
CA VAL A 125 -5.85 15.36 13.15
C VAL A 125 -5.60 14.01 12.49
N LEU A 126 -5.91 12.92 13.20
CA LEU A 126 -5.80 11.59 12.64
C LEU A 126 -6.98 11.29 11.72
N PHE A 127 -6.66 10.78 10.53
CA PHE A 127 -7.66 10.33 9.59
C PHE A 127 -7.14 9.17 8.75
N ARG A 128 -8.11 8.40 8.24
CA ARG A 128 -7.85 7.20 7.45
C ARG A 128 -8.44 7.35 6.05
N VAL A 129 -7.70 6.85 5.08
CA VAL A 129 -8.17 6.65 3.71
C VAL A 129 -8.10 5.16 3.39
N VAL A 130 -9.25 4.56 3.09
CA VAL A 130 -9.33 3.16 2.64
C VAL A 130 -9.42 3.14 1.12
N VAL A 131 -8.50 2.44 0.48
CA VAL A 131 -8.54 2.18 -0.96
C VAL A 131 -8.99 0.75 -1.24
N CYS A 132 -9.86 0.60 -2.22
CA CYS A 132 -10.39 -0.67 -2.68
C CYS A 132 -9.92 -0.97 -4.09
N LYS A 133 -9.59 -2.24 -4.34
CA LYS A 133 -9.30 -2.76 -5.68
C LYS A 133 -10.61 -3.04 -6.42
N LEU A 134 -10.72 -2.53 -7.64
CA LEU A 134 -11.83 -2.78 -8.56
C LEU A 134 -11.52 -3.99 -9.46
N ASP A 135 -12.54 -4.52 -10.12
CA ASP A 135 -12.40 -5.69 -11.00
C ASP A 135 -11.51 -5.42 -12.21
N ASN A 136 -11.43 -4.17 -12.67
CA ASN A 136 -10.52 -3.72 -13.72
C ASN A 136 -9.07 -3.48 -13.22
N ASN A 137 -8.72 -3.98 -12.03
CA ASN A 137 -7.43 -3.79 -11.34
C ASN A 137 -7.08 -2.34 -10.96
N GLN A 138 -8.01 -1.38 -11.08
CA GLN A 138 -7.79 -0.02 -10.60
C GLN A 138 -8.04 0.09 -9.10
N TRP A 139 -7.42 1.09 -8.47
CA TRP A 139 -7.63 1.42 -7.06
C TRP A 139 -8.43 2.71 -6.93
N LYS A 140 -9.45 2.70 -6.07
CA LYS A 140 -10.23 3.88 -5.72
C LYS A 140 -10.40 4.03 -4.22
N VAL A 141 -10.54 5.27 -3.76
CA VAL A 141 -10.89 5.56 -2.36
C VAL A 141 -12.33 5.11 -2.13
N CYS A 142 -12.53 4.16 -1.22
CA CYS A 142 -13.85 3.58 -0.94
C CYS A 142 -14.39 3.92 0.44
N ARG A 143 -13.57 4.55 1.29
CA ARG A 143 -13.95 5.16 2.57
C ARG A 143 -12.89 6.17 2.99
N PHE A 144 -13.30 7.25 3.63
CA PHE A 144 -12.41 8.13 4.37
C PHE A 144 -13.16 8.73 5.57
N ASP A 145 -12.45 8.86 6.68
CA ASP A 145 -12.98 9.32 7.96
C ASP A 145 -11.84 9.76 8.88
N SER A 146 -12.08 10.84 9.61
CA SER A 146 -11.29 11.21 10.78
C SER A 146 -11.64 10.31 11.96
N HIS A 147 -10.73 10.17 12.91
CA HIS A 147 -11.02 9.48 14.16
C HIS A 147 -10.14 9.97 15.31
N ALA A 148 -10.52 9.59 16.53
CA ALA A 148 -9.64 9.74 17.68
C ALA A 148 -8.47 8.75 17.58
N GLY A 149 -7.30 9.17 18.08
CA GLY A 149 -6.09 8.35 18.19
C GLY A 149 -6.12 7.41 19.38
#